data_AF-A0A7K8QE01-F1
#
_entry.id   AF-A0A7K8QE01-F1
#
_cell.length_a   1.000
_cell.length_b   1.000
_cell.length_c   1.000
_cell.angle_alpha   90.00
_cell.angle_beta   90.00
_cell.angle_gamma   90.00
#
_symmetry.space_group_name_H-M   'P 1'
#
loop_
_entity.id
_entity.type
_entity.pdbx_description
1 polymer ?
#
loop_
_entity_poly.entity_id
_entity_poly.type
_entity_poly.pdbx_seq_one_letter_code
_entity_poly.pdbx_strand_id
1 'polypeptide(L)'
;VEPNATIREIRLMFHKLYPRWYPARQSIKLDPKGKSLRDEEILQHLPVGTTATLYFKDLGPQIGWTTVFLIEYTGPLFIYFLFYFRMTFVYGLDERFTSSPHPVVNLACICHSFHYIKRLIETVFVHRFSRGTMPLRKIVKNCLYYWGFAAWLAYYINHPLYTPPSYGKKQINFAVIMFLLCEAGNFSIHVALSDLRRNGSKTRKIPYPTKNPFTWLFFFVSCPNYTYEVGTWISFTIMTQCVPVGLFTLLCFIQMTIWAKDKHCTYLREFKDYPSHRMPIIPFLL
;
A
#
# COMPACT_ATOMS: atom_id res chain seq x y z
N VAL A 1 24.61 0.95 30.79
CA VAL A 1 23.23 1.26 30.33
C VAL A 1 22.30 0.88 31.47
N GLU A 2 21.35 1.73 31.83
CA GLU A 2 20.39 1.41 32.89
C GLU A 2 19.51 0.21 32.49
N PRO A 3 19.10 -0.66 33.44
CA PRO A 3 18.26 -1.83 33.13
C PRO A 3 16.90 -1.47 32.50
N ASN A 4 16.35 -0.32 32.90
CA ASN A 4 15.08 0.21 32.38
C ASN A 4 15.21 0.89 31.01
N ALA A 5 16.42 0.97 30.45
CA ALA A 5 16.63 1.64 29.18
C ALA A 5 15.93 0.89 28.04
N THR A 6 15.30 1.67 27.17
CA THR A 6 14.69 1.16 25.93
C THR A 6 15.74 0.94 24.85
N ILE A 7 15.47 0.05 23.91
CA ILE A 7 16.32 -0.11 22.72
C ILE A 7 16.46 1.21 21.95
N ARG A 8 15.43 2.06 21.95
CA ARG A 8 15.50 3.41 21.37
C ARG A 8 16.60 4.26 22.02
N GLU A 9 16.68 4.27 23.34
CA GLU A 9 17.73 5.00 24.07
C GLU A 9 19.11 4.42 23.78
N ILE A 10 19.22 3.10 23.68
CA ILE A 10 20.48 2.45 23.28
C ILE A 10 20.91 2.90 21.88
N ARG A 11 19.99 2.99 20.92
CA ARG A 11 20.30 3.51 19.57
C ARG A 11 20.75 4.96 19.59
N LEU A 12 20.13 5.80 20.43
CA LEU A 12 20.50 7.20 20.60
C LEU A 12 21.89 7.33 21.22
N MET A 13 22.22 6.51 22.24
CA MET A 13 23.57 6.45 22.81
C MET A 13 24.61 6.00 21.78
N PHE A 14 24.30 4.97 20.99
CA PHE A 14 25.18 4.51 19.91
C PHE A 14 25.41 5.60 18.87
N HIS A 15 24.37 6.36 18.51
CA HIS A 15 24.49 7.47 17.58
C HIS A 15 25.35 8.63 18.12
N LYS A 16 25.27 8.93 19.42
CA LYS A 16 26.15 9.93 20.05
C LYS A 16 27.63 9.57 19.92
N LEU A 17 27.97 8.29 20.04
CA LEU A 17 29.34 7.79 19.86
C LEU A 17 29.74 7.67 18.38
N TYR A 18 28.79 7.32 17.52
CA TYR A 18 29.01 7.12 16.09
C TYR A 18 27.98 7.92 15.26
N PRO A 19 28.22 9.22 15.02
CA PRO A 19 27.26 10.11 14.35
C PRO A 19 26.83 9.65 12.95
N ARG A 20 27.69 8.90 12.22
CA ARG A 20 27.36 8.34 10.90
C ARG A 20 26.17 7.37 10.91
N TRP A 21 25.90 6.73 12.04
CA TRP A 21 24.87 5.70 12.18
C TRP A 21 23.67 6.25 12.95
N TYR A 22 22.85 7.09 12.31
CA TYR A 22 21.63 7.62 12.93
C TYR A 22 20.64 6.48 13.29
N PRO A 23 19.76 6.66 14.31
CA PRO A 23 18.99 5.56 14.91
C PRO A 23 18.18 4.70 13.93
N ALA A 24 17.56 5.29 12.91
CA ALA A 24 16.78 4.54 11.93
C ALA A 24 17.64 3.60 11.06
N ARG A 25 18.93 3.88 10.92
CA ARG A 25 19.90 3.04 10.17
C ARG A 25 20.34 1.80 10.94
N GLN A 26 20.09 1.76 12.25
CA GLN A 26 20.60 0.75 13.15
C GLN A 26 19.61 -0.40 13.31
N SER A 27 20.06 -1.63 13.05
CA SER A 27 19.38 -2.85 13.51
C SER A 27 20.16 -3.45 14.66
N ILE A 28 19.54 -3.49 15.84
CA ILE A 28 20.12 -4.07 17.05
C ILE A 28 19.47 -5.44 17.30
N LYS A 29 20.29 -6.44 17.60
CA LYS A 29 19.87 -7.84 17.81
C LYS A 29 20.57 -8.44 19.03
N LEU A 30 19.97 -9.47 19.63
CA LEU A 30 20.59 -10.30 20.67
C LEU A 30 21.47 -11.42 20.09
N ASP A 31 21.20 -11.83 18.86
CA ASP A 31 21.94 -12.85 18.13
C ASP A 31 22.22 -12.35 16.70
N PRO A 32 23.39 -12.63 16.10
CA PRO A 32 23.71 -12.19 14.74
C PRO A 32 22.66 -12.59 13.68
N LYS A 33 22.12 -13.80 13.80
CA LYS A 33 21.07 -14.39 12.94
C LYS A 33 19.66 -14.15 13.50
N GLY A 34 19.54 -13.65 14.74
CA GLY A 34 18.30 -13.32 15.39
C GLY A 34 17.48 -12.19 14.75
N LYS A 35 16.26 -12.00 15.27
CA LYS A 35 15.36 -10.89 14.90
C LYS A 35 15.87 -9.56 15.47
N SER A 36 15.58 -8.47 14.77
CA SER A 36 15.87 -7.12 15.28
C SER A 36 14.92 -6.78 16.42
N LEU A 37 15.46 -6.21 17.49
CA LEU A 37 14.69 -5.73 18.64
C LEU A 37 13.89 -4.48 18.26
N ARG A 38 12.68 -4.35 18.82
CA ARG A 38 11.83 -3.17 18.66
C ARG A 38 12.29 -2.04 19.58
N ASP A 39 11.93 -0.82 19.20
CA ASP A 39 12.36 0.41 19.91
C ASP A 39 11.80 0.48 21.33
N GLU A 40 10.64 -0.14 21.57
CA GLU A 40 9.92 -0.14 22.85
C GLU A 40 10.37 -1.25 23.80
N GLU A 41 11.20 -2.20 23.32
CA GLU A 41 11.69 -3.26 24.18
C GLU A 41 12.64 -2.68 25.24
N ILE A 42 12.46 -3.14 26.48
CA ILE A 42 13.22 -2.70 27.65
C ILE A 42 14.31 -3.73 27.90
N LEU A 43 15.54 -3.26 28.14
CA LEU A 43 16.71 -4.11 28.30
C LEU A 43 16.51 -5.22 29.36
N GLN A 44 15.92 -4.89 30.51
CA GLN A 44 15.68 -5.87 31.59
C GLN A 44 14.66 -6.98 31.25
N HIS A 45 13.78 -6.78 30.27
CA HIS A 45 12.80 -7.79 29.85
C HIS A 45 13.34 -8.71 28.75
N LEU A 46 14.56 -8.44 28.27
CA LEU A 46 15.22 -9.30 27.30
C LEU A 46 15.84 -10.51 27.99
N PRO A 47 15.97 -11.66 27.31
CA PRO A 47 16.60 -12.86 27.85
C PRO A 47 18.13 -12.70 27.91
N VAL A 48 18.59 -11.72 28.69
CA VAL A 48 19.99 -11.38 28.92
C VAL A 48 20.27 -11.51 30.41
N GLY A 49 21.47 -11.99 30.77
CA GLY A 49 21.92 -12.07 32.15
C GLY A 49 22.36 -10.70 32.69
N THR A 50 23.33 -10.70 33.60
CA THR A 50 23.97 -9.47 34.09
C THR A 50 24.72 -8.69 33.01
N THR A 51 25.10 -9.37 31.92
CA THR A 51 25.80 -8.79 30.76
C THR A 51 24.97 -9.02 29.50
N ALA A 52 24.75 -7.97 28.71
CA ALA A 52 24.00 -8.03 27.47
C ALA A 52 24.91 -7.69 26.27
N THR A 53 25.11 -8.66 25.38
CA THR A 53 25.82 -8.45 24.11
C THR A 53 24.81 -8.10 23.02
N LEU A 54 24.95 -6.91 22.44
CA LEU A 54 24.08 -6.41 21.37
C LEU A 54 24.84 -6.37 20.04
N TYR A 55 24.28 -7.00 19.02
CA TYR A 55 24.85 -7.00 17.67
C TYR A 55 24.24 -5.88 16.84
N PHE A 56 25.12 -5.02 16.32
CA PHE A 56 24.76 -3.95 15.39
C PHE A 56 24.84 -4.44 13.94
N LYS A 57 23.83 -4.09 13.14
CA LYS A 57 23.84 -4.24 11.69
C LYS A 57 23.41 -2.92 11.04
N ASP A 58 24.22 -2.43 10.11
CA ASP A 58 23.86 -1.29 9.26
C ASP A 58 22.81 -1.70 8.21
N LEU A 59 21.69 -0.98 8.18
CA LEU A 59 20.62 -1.15 7.19
C LEU A 59 20.84 -0.33 5.90
N GLY A 60 21.83 0.58 5.90
CA GLY A 60 22.02 1.58 4.85
C GLY A 60 21.02 2.74 4.96
N PRO A 61 21.05 3.73 4.06
CA PRO A 61 20.13 4.87 4.08
C PRO A 61 18.65 4.44 4.15
N GLN A 62 17.95 4.98 5.14
CA GLN A 62 16.55 4.67 5.44
C GLN A 62 15.67 5.90 5.23
N ILE A 63 14.43 5.68 4.82
CA ILE A 63 13.40 6.71 4.67
C ILE A 63 12.13 6.32 5.42
N GLY A 64 11.35 7.31 5.88
CA GLY A 64 10.08 7.07 6.55
C GLY A 64 9.02 6.49 5.60
N TRP A 65 8.18 5.57 6.08
CA TRP A 65 7.12 4.95 5.27
C TRP A 65 6.12 5.96 4.70
N THR A 66 5.79 7.03 5.44
CA THR A 66 4.92 8.10 4.94
C THR A 66 5.51 8.72 3.67
N THR A 67 6.80 9.10 3.68
CA THR A 67 7.46 9.65 2.50
C THR A 67 7.55 8.65 1.36
N VAL A 68 7.78 7.35 1.66
CA VAL A 68 7.78 6.29 0.64
C VAL A 68 6.46 6.27 -0.11
N PHE A 69 5.34 6.15 0.62
CA PHE A 69 4.01 6.05 0.01
C PHE A 69 3.59 7.33 -0.68
N LEU A 70 3.96 8.50 -0.17
CA LEU A 70 3.74 9.76 -0.87
C LEU A 70 4.42 9.76 -2.23
N ILE A 71 5.72 9.45 -2.31
CA ILE A 71 6.45 9.41 -3.59
C ILE A 71 5.87 8.32 -4.51
N GLU A 72 5.56 7.15 -3.96
CA GLU A 72 5.03 6.02 -4.70
C GLU A 72 3.68 6.34 -5.37
N TYR A 73 2.77 7.05 -4.67
CA TYR A 73 1.42 7.36 -5.15
C TYR A 73 1.32 8.69 -5.89
N THR A 74 2.22 9.65 -5.64
CA THR A 74 2.26 10.91 -6.38
C THR A 74 2.66 10.69 -7.84
N GLY A 75 3.59 9.78 -8.12
CA GLY A 75 4.04 9.55 -9.49
C GLY A 75 2.95 9.07 -10.47
N PRO A 76 2.17 8.02 -10.15
CA PRO A 76 1.06 7.59 -11.00
C PRO A 76 0.08 8.72 -11.34
N LEU A 77 -0.22 9.60 -10.38
CA LEU A 77 -1.10 10.74 -10.59
C LEU A 77 -0.53 11.71 -11.64
N PHE A 78 0.72 12.15 -11.47
CA PHE A 78 1.37 13.06 -12.42
C PHE A 78 1.61 12.43 -13.79
N ILE A 79 2.03 11.17 -13.82
CA ILE A 79 2.28 10.44 -15.06
C ILE A 79 0.98 10.27 -15.84
N TYR A 80 -0.13 9.92 -15.19
CA TYR A 80 -1.41 9.82 -15.88
C TYR A 80 -1.80 11.15 -16.53
N PHE A 81 -1.63 12.28 -15.81
CA PHE A 81 -1.92 13.60 -16.37
C PHE A 81 -1.07 13.94 -17.59
N LEU A 82 0.20 13.53 -17.62
CA LEU A 82 1.08 13.74 -18.79
C LEU A 82 0.52 13.08 -20.06
N PHE A 83 -0.06 11.88 -19.94
CA PHE A 83 -0.72 11.22 -21.07
C PHE A 83 -2.13 11.77 -21.33
N TYR A 84 -2.87 12.15 -20.29
CA TYR A 84 -4.22 12.73 -20.43
C TYR A 84 -4.22 14.05 -21.19
N PHE A 85 -3.25 14.93 -20.93
CA PHE A 85 -3.10 16.18 -21.68
C PHE A 85 -2.56 15.97 -23.10
N ARG A 86 -2.28 14.73 -23.49
CA ARG A 86 -1.85 14.32 -24.83
C ARG A 86 -0.75 15.22 -25.40
N MET A 87 0.29 15.43 -24.59
CA MET A 87 1.42 16.29 -24.96
C MET A 87 1.96 15.87 -26.34
N THR A 88 2.27 16.85 -27.18
CA THR A 88 2.60 16.67 -28.60
C THR A 88 3.81 15.74 -28.83
N PHE A 89 4.73 15.66 -27.87
CA PHE A 89 5.87 14.74 -27.94
C PHE A 89 5.50 13.26 -27.73
N VAL A 90 4.30 12.95 -27.22
CA VAL A 90 3.82 11.58 -26.96
C VAL A 90 3.01 11.03 -28.12
N TYR A 91 2.10 11.83 -28.70
CA TYR A 91 1.14 11.37 -29.72
C TYR A 91 1.28 12.05 -31.09
N GLY A 92 2.24 12.98 -31.24
CA GLY A 92 2.46 13.73 -32.48
C GLY A 92 1.69 15.06 -32.55
N LEU A 93 1.98 15.85 -33.59
CA LEU A 93 1.53 17.25 -33.79
C LEU A 93 0.16 17.39 -34.51
N ASP A 94 -0.68 16.36 -34.53
CA ASP A 94 -2.01 16.47 -35.16
C ASP A 94 -3.00 17.10 -34.17
N GLU A 95 -3.58 18.25 -34.52
CA GLU A 95 -4.56 18.95 -33.68
C GLU A 95 -5.77 18.08 -33.32
N ARG A 96 -6.11 17.08 -34.15
CA ARG A 96 -7.16 16.09 -33.87
C ARG A 96 -6.90 15.25 -32.61
N PHE A 97 -5.66 15.27 -32.11
CA PHE A 97 -5.25 14.51 -30.94
C PHE A 97 -5.20 15.35 -29.66
N THR A 98 -5.47 16.66 -29.72
CA THR A 98 -5.38 17.54 -28.54
C THR A 98 -6.43 17.28 -27.47
N SER A 99 -7.58 16.68 -27.82
CA SER A 99 -8.61 16.27 -26.86
C SER A 99 -9.31 14.99 -27.30
N SER A 100 -9.79 14.21 -26.33
CA SER A 100 -10.58 13.00 -26.62
C SER A 100 -12.07 13.34 -26.72
N PRO A 101 -12.79 12.91 -27.78
CA PRO A 101 -14.24 13.09 -27.86
C PRO A 101 -14.99 12.11 -26.94
N HIS A 102 -14.31 11.15 -26.33
CA HIS A 102 -14.93 10.08 -25.57
C HIS A 102 -15.02 10.42 -24.07
N PRO A 103 -16.24 10.57 -23.50
CA PRO A 103 -16.40 10.93 -22.08
C PRO A 103 -15.78 9.93 -21.11
N VAL A 104 -15.66 8.65 -21.50
CA VAL A 104 -15.03 7.60 -20.68
C VAL A 104 -13.56 7.87 -20.40
N VAL A 105 -12.84 8.59 -21.28
CA VAL A 105 -11.43 8.96 -21.07
C VAL A 105 -11.32 9.97 -19.92
N ASN A 106 -12.18 11.00 -19.91
CA ASN A 106 -12.24 11.97 -18.83
C ASN A 106 -12.65 11.30 -17.51
N LEU A 107 -13.61 10.39 -17.57
CA LEU A 107 -14.05 9.63 -16.40
C LEU A 107 -12.95 8.71 -15.87
N ALA A 108 -12.18 8.06 -16.75
CA ALA A 108 -11.02 7.27 -16.37
C ALA A 108 -9.96 8.13 -15.68
N CYS A 109 -9.69 9.34 -16.18
CA CYS A 109 -8.81 10.29 -15.53
C CYS A 109 -9.31 10.68 -14.14
N ILE A 110 -10.61 10.98 -13.99
CA ILE A 110 -11.24 11.32 -12.71
C ILE A 110 -11.12 10.15 -11.73
N CYS A 111 -11.49 8.94 -12.13
CA CYS A 111 -11.42 7.74 -11.27
C CYS A 111 -9.98 7.43 -10.85
N HIS A 112 -9.04 7.43 -11.81
CA HIS A 112 -7.63 7.19 -11.51
C HIS A 112 -7.07 8.26 -10.55
N SER A 113 -7.37 9.53 -10.81
CA SER A 113 -6.95 10.63 -9.94
C SER A 113 -7.56 10.52 -8.55
N PHE A 114 -8.85 10.22 -8.46
CA PHE A 114 -9.56 10.02 -7.20
C PHE A 114 -8.92 8.91 -6.36
N HIS A 115 -8.62 7.75 -6.99
CA HIS A 115 -7.94 6.65 -6.31
C HIS A 115 -6.60 7.09 -5.69
N TYR A 116 -5.71 7.70 -6.49
CA TYR A 116 -4.39 8.10 -5.99
C TYR A 116 -4.44 9.28 -5.01
N ILE A 117 -5.33 10.26 -5.22
CA ILE A 117 -5.53 11.36 -4.27
C ILE A 117 -6.02 10.82 -2.93
N LYS A 118 -7.00 9.92 -2.92
CA LYS A 118 -7.44 9.24 -1.70
C LYS A 118 -6.27 8.50 -1.05
N ARG A 119 -5.48 7.72 -1.79
CA ARG A 119 -4.29 7.02 -1.24
C ARG A 119 -3.27 7.98 -0.60
N LEU A 120 -3.07 9.16 -1.19
CA LEU A 120 -2.22 10.21 -0.63
C LEU A 120 -2.80 10.76 0.68
N ILE A 121 -4.10 11.09 0.70
CA ILE A 121 -4.81 11.55 1.89
C ILE A 121 -4.74 10.50 3.01
N GLU A 122 -5.03 9.23 2.70
CA GLU A 122 -4.93 8.13 3.66
C GLU A 122 -3.52 7.99 4.22
N THR A 123 -2.50 8.15 3.38
CA THR A 123 -1.10 8.06 3.82
C THR A 123 -0.73 9.14 4.85
N VAL A 124 -1.27 10.36 4.69
CA VAL A 124 -1.00 11.47 5.61
C VAL A 124 -1.85 11.37 6.87
N PHE A 125 -3.15 11.08 6.73
CA PHE A 125 -4.13 11.28 7.81
C PHE A 125 -4.62 9.98 8.46
N VAL A 126 -4.55 8.84 7.77
CA VAL A 126 -5.13 7.57 8.24
C VAL A 126 -4.05 6.56 8.62
N HIS A 127 -3.02 6.37 7.80
CA HIS A 127 -2.05 5.31 7.99
C HIS A 127 -1.14 5.54 9.21
N ARG A 128 -1.10 4.54 10.10
CA ARG A 128 -0.21 4.51 11.27
C ARG A 128 0.81 3.38 11.11
N PHE A 129 2.04 3.70 10.73
CA PHE A 129 3.10 2.71 10.48
C PHE A 129 3.79 2.26 11.77
N SER A 130 3.95 0.94 11.96
CA SER A 130 4.57 0.37 13.17
C SER A 130 6.09 0.27 13.11
N ARG A 131 6.66 0.06 11.91
CA ARG A 131 8.11 0.16 11.64
C ARG A 131 8.39 1.53 11.05
N GLY A 132 9.43 2.20 11.52
CA GLY A 132 9.69 3.60 11.17
C GLY A 132 10.10 3.80 9.70
N THR A 133 10.86 2.86 9.12
CA THR A 133 11.56 3.12 7.87
C THR A 133 11.71 1.94 6.92
N MET A 134 12.11 2.24 5.67
CA MET A 134 12.44 1.31 4.59
C MET A 134 13.78 1.69 3.92
N PRO A 135 14.57 0.72 3.40
CA PRO A 135 15.80 1.04 2.67
C PRO A 135 15.53 1.80 1.36
N LEU A 136 16.24 2.90 1.15
CA LEU A 136 16.06 3.83 0.02
C LEU A 136 16.07 3.13 -1.36
N ARG A 137 17.00 2.20 -1.57
CA ARG A 137 17.13 1.43 -2.82
C ARG A 137 15.88 0.65 -3.23
N LYS A 138 15.00 0.31 -2.28
CA LYS A 138 13.77 -0.43 -2.58
C LYS A 138 12.69 0.50 -3.16
N ILE A 139 12.71 1.79 -2.82
CA ILE A 139 11.74 2.76 -3.35
C ILE A 139 11.85 2.87 -4.86
N VAL A 140 13.07 2.91 -5.41
CA VAL A 140 13.29 3.01 -6.86
C VAL A 140 12.55 1.90 -7.60
N LYS A 141 12.63 0.66 -7.10
CA LYS A 141 11.91 -0.47 -7.68
C LYS A 141 10.39 -0.32 -7.57
N ASN A 142 9.89 0.13 -6.42
CA ASN A 142 8.46 0.38 -6.23
C ASN A 142 7.97 1.49 -7.17
N CYS A 143 8.65 2.63 -7.22
CA CYS A 143 8.31 3.72 -8.12
C CYS A 143 8.32 3.27 -9.57
N LEU A 144 9.38 2.61 -10.05
CA LEU A 144 9.41 2.09 -11.42
C LEU A 144 8.22 1.17 -11.72
N TYR A 145 7.83 0.32 -10.78
CA TYR A 145 6.65 -0.53 -10.91
C TYR A 145 5.36 0.32 -11.04
N TYR A 146 5.03 1.12 -10.02
CA TYR A 146 3.78 1.88 -10.01
C TYR A 146 3.70 2.91 -11.15
N TRP A 147 4.80 3.60 -11.40
CA TRP A 147 4.90 4.68 -12.38
C TRP A 147 4.89 4.12 -13.81
N GLY A 148 5.59 3.01 -14.04
CA GLY A 148 5.60 2.32 -15.33
C GLY A 148 4.23 1.76 -15.69
N PHE A 149 3.54 1.11 -14.75
CA PHE A 149 2.18 0.64 -15.00
C PHE A 149 1.18 1.78 -15.22
N ALA A 150 1.30 2.87 -14.46
CA ALA A 150 0.49 4.07 -14.68
C ALA A 150 0.73 4.69 -16.06
N ALA A 151 1.99 4.78 -16.51
CA ALA A 151 2.31 5.22 -17.85
C ALA A 151 1.71 4.29 -18.91
N TRP A 152 1.85 2.98 -18.74
CA TRP A 152 1.36 1.98 -19.69
C TRP A 152 -0.16 2.06 -19.85
N LEU A 153 -0.92 2.05 -18.75
CA LEU A 153 -2.38 2.17 -18.83
C LEU A 153 -2.81 3.54 -19.37
N ALA A 154 -2.16 4.63 -18.94
CA ALA A 154 -2.54 5.97 -19.34
C ALA A 154 -2.28 6.20 -20.82
N TYR A 155 -1.17 5.65 -21.35
CA TYR A 155 -0.86 5.72 -22.77
C TYR A 155 -2.00 5.18 -23.64
N TYR A 156 -2.50 3.98 -23.33
CA TYR A 156 -3.54 3.32 -24.14
C TYR A 156 -4.94 3.92 -23.94
N ILE A 157 -5.32 4.26 -22.71
CA ILE A 157 -6.63 4.89 -22.44
C ILE A 157 -6.73 6.25 -23.11
N ASN A 158 -5.65 7.03 -23.07
CA ASN A 158 -5.62 8.37 -23.64
C ASN A 158 -5.18 8.39 -25.10
N HIS A 159 -4.83 7.25 -25.71
CA HIS A 159 -4.40 7.20 -27.11
C HIS A 159 -5.50 7.74 -28.04
N PRO A 160 -5.16 8.47 -29.13
CA PRO A 160 -6.17 8.96 -30.07
C PRO A 160 -7.02 7.88 -30.74
N LEU A 161 -6.45 6.69 -30.91
CA LEU A 161 -7.12 5.50 -31.46
C LEU A 161 -7.89 4.68 -30.41
N TYR A 162 -8.03 5.19 -29.19
CA TYR A 162 -8.82 4.52 -28.15
C TYR A 162 -10.30 4.42 -28.58
N THR A 163 -10.85 3.21 -28.55
CA THR A 163 -12.27 2.97 -28.82
C THR A 163 -13.04 2.81 -27.51
N PRO A 164 -14.22 3.42 -27.37
CA PRO A 164 -15.02 3.30 -26.15
C PRO A 164 -15.51 1.86 -25.92
N PRO A 165 -15.90 1.51 -24.68
CA PRO A 165 -16.36 0.17 -24.31
C PRO A 165 -17.60 -0.27 -25.11
N SER A 166 -17.64 -1.56 -25.46
CA SER A 166 -18.59 -2.13 -26.42
C SER A 166 -20.04 -2.11 -25.95
N TYR A 167 -20.31 -2.19 -24.64
CA TYR A 167 -21.66 -2.12 -24.09
C TYR A 167 -22.08 -0.70 -23.67
N GLY A 168 -21.28 0.31 -24.05
CA GLY A 168 -21.63 1.73 -23.94
C GLY A 168 -21.89 2.22 -22.52
N LYS A 169 -22.82 3.18 -22.38
CA LYS A 169 -23.06 3.93 -21.13
C LYS A 169 -23.48 3.05 -19.94
N LYS A 170 -24.22 1.95 -20.18
CA LYS A 170 -24.67 1.06 -19.09
C LYS A 170 -23.50 0.38 -18.39
N GLN A 171 -22.54 -0.15 -19.17
CA GLN A 171 -21.30 -0.74 -18.65
C GLN A 171 -20.48 0.29 -17.89
N ILE A 172 -20.30 1.49 -18.46
CA ILE A 172 -19.54 2.58 -17.83
C ILE A 172 -20.17 2.96 -16.47
N ASN A 173 -21.48 3.23 -16.43
CA ASN A 173 -22.16 3.65 -15.20
C ASN A 173 -22.11 2.58 -14.11
N PHE A 174 -22.36 1.31 -14.48
CA PHE A 174 -22.25 0.19 -13.54
C PHE A 174 -20.83 0.07 -12.98
N ALA A 175 -19.82 0.14 -13.84
CA ALA A 175 -18.43 0.06 -13.44
C ALA A 175 -18.02 1.20 -12.49
N VAL A 176 -18.51 2.42 -12.72
CA VAL A 176 -18.23 3.57 -11.85
C VAL A 176 -18.87 3.41 -10.47
N ILE A 177 -20.11 2.91 -10.40
CA ILE A 177 -20.78 2.62 -9.13
C ILE A 177 -19.97 1.58 -8.34
N MET A 178 -19.57 0.49 -9.00
CA MET A 178 -18.76 -0.55 -8.37
C MET A 178 -17.39 -0.03 -7.92
N PHE A 179 -16.74 0.80 -8.75
CA PHE A 179 -15.48 1.45 -8.42
C PHE A 179 -15.61 2.30 -7.15
N LEU A 180 -16.65 3.14 -7.04
CA LEU A 180 -16.87 4.00 -5.87
C LEU A 180 -17.18 3.20 -4.61
N LEU A 181 -17.98 2.13 -4.72
CA LEU A 181 -18.25 1.21 -3.60
C LEU A 181 -16.98 0.52 -3.11
N CYS A 182 -16.12 0.08 -4.04
CA CYS A 182 -14.84 -0.52 -3.70
C CYS A 182 -13.88 0.50 -3.06
N GLU A 183 -13.81 1.72 -3.57
CA GLU A 183 -12.99 2.78 -2.96
C GLU A 183 -13.43 3.13 -1.54
N ALA A 184 -14.73 3.29 -1.33
CA ALA A 184 -15.31 3.52 -0.01
C ALA A 184 -15.08 2.35 0.94
N GLY A 185 -15.18 1.12 0.43
CA GLY A 185 -14.88 -0.09 1.18
C GLY A 185 -13.42 -0.15 1.61
N ASN A 186 -12.50 0.04 0.68
CA ASN A 186 -11.06 0.08 0.93
C ASN A 186 -10.69 1.15 1.99
N PHE A 187 -11.25 2.36 1.86
CA PHE A 187 -11.07 3.43 2.84
C PHE A 187 -11.59 3.02 4.23
N SER A 188 -12.80 2.47 4.29
CA SER A 188 -13.41 2.00 5.54
C SER A 188 -12.54 0.97 6.26
N ILE A 189 -11.92 0.06 5.50
CA ILE A 189 -10.97 -0.90 6.07
C ILE A 189 -9.70 -0.20 6.59
N HIS A 190 -9.13 0.75 5.85
CA HIS A 190 -7.93 1.47 6.31
C HIS A 190 -8.19 2.26 7.60
N VAL A 191 -9.36 2.90 7.73
CA VAL A 191 -9.77 3.58 8.96
C VAL A 191 -9.89 2.57 10.10
N ALA A 192 -10.60 1.45 9.91
CA ALA A 192 -10.74 0.41 10.93
C ALA A 192 -9.39 -0.17 11.37
N LEU A 193 -8.45 -0.37 10.44
CA LEU A 193 -7.09 -0.83 10.75
C LEU A 193 -6.27 0.23 11.49
N SER A 194 -6.49 1.52 11.20
CA SER A 194 -5.85 2.62 11.93
C SER A 194 -6.34 2.72 13.36
N ASP A 195 -7.65 2.56 13.58
CA ASP A 195 -8.27 2.65 14.90
C ASP A 195 -7.77 1.59 15.88
N LEU A 196 -7.38 0.40 15.39
CA LEU A 196 -6.73 -0.62 16.22
C LEU A 196 -5.44 -0.11 16.90
N ARG A 197 -4.83 0.93 16.33
CA ARG A 197 -3.59 1.59 16.76
C ARG A 197 -3.84 2.99 17.36
N ARG A 198 -5.08 3.35 17.71
CA ARG A 198 -5.46 4.72 18.13
C ARG A 198 -4.65 5.24 19.32
N ASN A 199 -4.38 4.38 20.30
CA ASN A 199 -3.67 4.74 21.54
C ASN A 199 -2.13 4.68 21.41
N GLY A 200 -1.59 4.81 20.20
CA GLY A 200 -0.14 4.70 19.95
C GLY A 200 0.43 3.28 20.13
N SER A 201 -0.42 2.29 20.43
CA SER A 201 0.03 0.92 20.58
C SER A 201 0.56 0.37 19.25
N LYS A 202 1.80 -0.11 19.29
CA LYS A 202 2.42 -0.86 18.18
C LYS A 202 2.15 -2.36 18.26
N THR A 203 1.39 -2.82 19.26
CA THR A 203 0.99 -4.22 19.34
C THR A 203 0.02 -4.57 18.20
N ARG A 204 0.26 -5.70 17.55
CA ARG A 204 -0.64 -6.18 16.51
C ARG A 204 -1.91 -6.72 17.17
N LYS A 205 -3.06 -6.45 16.55
CA LYS A 205 -4.38 -6.93 16.96
C LYS A 205 -5.07 -7.62 15.79
N ILE A 206 -6.00 -8.52 16.08
CA ILE A 206 -6.88 -9.11 15.08
C ILE A 206 -7.94 -8.06 14.70
N PRO A 207 -8.11 -7.74 13.42
CA PRO A 207 -9.19 -6.87 12.98
C PRO A 207 -10.53 -7.62 12.96
N TYR A 208 -11.59 -6.96 13.44
CA TYR A 208 -12.95 -7.47 13.44
C TYR A 208 -13.90 -6.48 12.75
N PRO A 209 -15.04 -6.97 12.24
CA PRO A 209 -16.11 -6.12 11.74
C PRO A 209 -16.58 -5.08 12.76
N THR A 210 -17.00 -3.94 12.25
CA THR A 210 -17.55 -2.82 13.01
C THR A 210 -19.00 -2.56 12.60
N LYS A 211 -19.60 -1.48 13.12
CA LYS A 211 -20.93 -1.02 12.69
C LYS A 211 -20.98 -0.62 11.20
N ASN A 212 -19.84 -0.28 10.59
CA ASN A 212 -19.77 0.04 9.17
C ASN A 212 -19.85 -1.25 8.33
N PRO A 213 -20.85 -1.40 7.43
CA PRO A 213 -21.04 -2.63 6.65
C PRO A 213 -19.87 -2.97 5.74
N PHE A 214 -19.09 -1.98 5.28
CA PHE A 214 -17.88 -2.24 4.50
C PHE A 214 -16.82 -3.03 5.27
N THR A 215 -16.86 -3.00 6.61
CA THR A 215 -15.93 -3.76 7.45
C THR A 215 -16.38 -5.19 7.71
N TRP A 216 -17.60 -5.57 7.32
CA TRP A 216 -18.13 -6.93 7.52
C TRP A 216 -17.39 -7.97 6.71
N LEU A 217 -16.65 -7.56 5.69
CA LEU A 217 -15.78 -8.47 4.95
C LEU A 217 -14.69 -9.10 5.86
N PHE A 218 -14.37 -8.49 7.02
CA PHE A 218 -13.55 -9.13 8.04
C PHE A 218 -14.17 -10.41 8.65
N PHE A 219 -15.48 -10.68 8.49
CA PHE A 219 -16.02 -12.00 8.85
C PHE A 219 -15.40 -13.10 7.98
N PHE A 220 -15.12 -12.80 6.71
CA PHE A 220 -14.78 -13.82 5.72
C PHE A 220 -13.32 -13.79 5.30
N VAL A 221 -12.65 -12.63 5.33
CA VAL A 221 -11.27 -12.49 4.85
C VAL A 221 -10.37 -11.71 5.79
N SER A 222 -9.07 -11.96 5.65
CA SER A 222 -8.00 -11.40 6.48
C SER A 222 -7.60 -10.00 6.02
N CYS A 223 -7.57 -9.79 4.70
CA CYS A 223 -7.12 -8.55 4.07
C CYS A 223 -8.21 -7.94 3.17
N PRO A 224 -9.36 -7.52 3.72
CA PRO A 224 -10.47 -6.98 2.93
C PRO A 224 -10.12 -5.70 2.18
N ASN A 225 -9.13 -4.93 2.66
CA ASN A 225 -8.60 -3.78 1.92
C ASN A 225 -8.05 -4.19 0.55
N TYR A 226 -7.37 -5.35 0.46
CA TYR A 226 -6.90 -5.88 -0.82
C TYR A 226 -8.03 -6.39 -1.68
N THR A 227 -9.07 -6.99 -1.11
CA THR A 227 -10.28 -7.41 -1.84
C THR A 227 -10.95 -6.22 -2.53
N TYR A 228 -11.15 -5.14 -1.78
CA TYR A 228 -11.72 -3.92 -2.33
C TYR A 228 -10.80 -3.27 -3.37
N GLU A 229 -9.49 -3.25 -3.13
CA GLU A 229 -8.52 -2.74 -4.11
C GLU A 229 -8.62 -3.50 -5.44
N VAL A 230 -8.68 -4.83 -5.40
CA VAL A 230 -8.87 -5.66 -6.60
C VAL A 230 -10.19 -5.32 -7.28
N GLY A 231 -11.26 -5.15 -6.50
CA GLY A 231 -12.58 -4.73 -7.01
C GLY A 231 -12.55 -3.36 -7.71
N THR A 232 -11.82 -2.39 -7.16
CA THR A 232 -11.56 -1.09 -7.81
C THR A 232 -10.95 -1.30 -9.18
N TRP A 233 -9.85 -2.06 -9.27
CA TRP A 233 -9.13 -2.25 -10.53
C TRP A 233 -9.90 -3.08 -11.56
N ILE A 234 -10.66 -4.09 -11.12
CA ILE A 234 -11.62 -4.82 -11.99
C ILE A 234 -12.67 -3.86 -12.55
N SER A 235 -13.24 -3.01 -11.69
CA SER A 235 -14.22 -2.01 -12.12
C SER A 235 -13.61 -1.02 -13.12
N PHE A 236 -12.38 -0.59 -12.90
CA PHE A 236 -11.64 0.27 -13.82
C PHE A 236 -11.34 -0.43 -15.17
N THR A 237 -10.99 -1.73 -15.15
CA THR A 237 -10.86 -2.56 -16.37
C THR A 237 -12.17 -2.64 -17.13
N ILE A 238 -13.29 -2.89 -16.46
CA ILE A 238 -14.62 -2.97 -17.09
C ILE A 238 -15.01 -1.60 -17.67
N MET A 239 -14.78 -0.52 -16.94
CA MET A 239 -15.12 0.83 -17.38
C MET A 239 -14.36 1.22 -18.65
N THR A 240 -13.06 0.93 -18.71
CA THR A 240 -12.18 1.32 -19.83
C THR A 240 -12.15 0.30 -20.96
N GLN A 241 -12.51 -0.97 -20.68
CA GLN A 241 -12.39 -2.11 -21.59
C GLN A 241 -11.03 -2.17 -22.30
N CYS A 242 -9.96 -1.88 -21.55
CA CYS A 242 -8.61 -1.73 -22.08
C CYS A 242 -7.71 -2.89 -21.62
N VAL A 243 -7.12 -3.62 -22.57
CA VAL A 243 -6.33 -4.84 -22.29
C VAL A 243 -5.15 -4.59 -21.32
N PRO A 244 -4.31 -3.55 -21.50
CA PRO A 244 -3.27 -3.19 -20.52
C PRO A 244 -3.79 -3.02 -19.09
N VAL A 245 -5.00 -2.46 -18.93
CA VAL A 245 -5.63 -2.28 -17.62
C VAL A 245 -6.00 -3.64 -17.03
N GLY A 246 -6.57 -4.54 -17.82
CA GLY A 246 -6.87 -5.90 -17.39
C GLY A 246 -5.63 -6.69 -16.97
N LEU A 247 -4.54 -6.58 -17.72
CA LEU A 247 -3.25 -7.20 -17.37
C LEU A 247 -2.67 -6.63 -16.08
N PHE A 248 -2.71 -5.31 -15.91
CA PHE A 248 -2.30 -4.67 -14.67
C PHE A 248 -3.13 -5.17 -13.48
N THR A 249 -4.46 -5.21 -13.61
CA THR A 249 -5.38 -5.72 -12.59
C THR A 249 -5.01 -7.16 -12.18
N LEU A 250 -4.69 -8.02 -13.15
CA LEU A 250 -4.26 -9.40 -12.88
C LEU A 250 -2.94 -9.45 -12.10
N LEU A 251 -1.93 -8.68 -12.51
CA LEU A 251 -0.64 -8.64 -11.84
C LEU A 251 -0.76 -8.09 -10.40
N CYS A 252 -1.56 -7.03 -10.23
CA CYS A 252 -1.90 -6.49 -8.91
C CYS A 252 -2.61 -7.51 -8.03
N PHE A 253 -3.57 -8.27 -8.59
CA PHE A 253 -4.26 -9.32 -7.87
C PHE A 253 -3.30 -10.42 -7.39
N ILE A 254 -2.40 -10.89 -8.25
CA ILE A 254 -1.38 -11.90 -7.89
C ILE A 254 -0.50 -11.37 -6.75
N GLN A 255 0.03 -10.14 -6.89
CA GLN A 255 0.92 -9.56 -5.89
C GLN A 255 0.23 -9.36 -4.53
N MET A 256 -1.00 -8.86 -4.53
CA MET A 256 -1.78 -8.67 -3.30
C MET A 256 -2.18 -9.99 -2.66
N THR A 257 -2.45 -11.02 -3.46
CA THR A 257 -2.73 -12.38 -2.97
C THR A 257 -1.54 -12.96 -2.23
N ILE A 258 -0.32 -12.80 -2.75
CA ILE A 258 0.92 -13.23 -2.08
C ILE A 258 1.04 -12.53 -0.72
N TRP A 259 0.84 -11.21 -0.68
CA TRP A 259 0.88 -10.45 0.58
C TRP A 259 -0.25 -10.81 1.55
N ALA A 260 -1.44 -11.10 1.04
CA ALA A 260 -2.58 -11.52 1.84
C ALA A 260 -2.31 -12.85 2.53
N LYS A 261 -1.76 -13.83 1.79
CA LYS A 261 -1.39 -15.14 2.31
C LYS A 261 -0.34 -15.04 3.41
N ASP A 262 0.72 -14.25 3.21
CA ASP A 262 1.74 -14.06 4.24
C ASP A 262 1.17 -13.41 5.51
N LYS A 263 0.29 -12.41 5.36
CA LYS A 263 -0.42 -11.79 6.51
C LYS A 263 -1.33 -12.79 7.21
N HIS A 264 -2.10 -13.58 6.47
CA HIS A 264 -3.00 -14.59 7.01
C HIS A 264 -2.25 -15.67 7.80
N CYS A 265 -1.18 -16.24 7.22
CA CYS A 265 -0.33 -17.21 7.89
C CYS A 265 0.36 -16.62 9.14
N THR A 266 0.66 -15.32 9.13
CA THR A 266 1.19 -14.64 10.30
C THR A 266 0.14 -14.51 11.40
N TYR A 267 -1.12 -14.19 11.06
CA TYR A 267 -2.20 -14.15 12.03
C TYR A 267 -2.46 -15.53 12.67
N LEU A 268 -2.52 -16.60 11.87
CA LEU A 268 -2.69 -17.97 12.37
C LEU A 268 -1.58 -18.41 13.34
N ARG A 269 -0.35 -17.96 13.11
CA ARG A 269 0.80 -18.30 13.98
C ARG A 269 0.84 -17.46 15.25
N GLU A 270 0.48 -16.18 15.17
CA GLU A 270 0.60 -15.24 16.28
C GLU A 270 -0.59 -15.28 17.23
N PHE A 271 -1.79 -15.61 16.76
CA PHE A 271 -3.02 -15.55 17.55
C PHE A 271 -3.73 -16.90 17.58
N LYS A 272 -3.80 -17.50 18.77
CA LYS A 272 -4.54 -18.76 18.99
C LYS A 272 -6.04 -18.61 18.73
N ASP A 273 -6.61 -17.44 19.04
CA ASP A 273 -8.04 -17.15 18.88
C ASP A 273 -8.40 -16.58 17.50
N TYR A 274 -7.50 -16.72 16.51
CA TYR A 274 -7.77 -16.23 15.17
C TYR A 274 -8.87 -17.05 14.47
N PRO A 275 -9.88 -16.41 13.83
CA PRO A 275 -10.92 -17.14 13.14
C PRO A 275 -10.38 -17.98 11.97
N SER A 276 -10.36 -19.31 12.14
CA SER A 276 -9.78 -20.25 11.18
C SER A 276 -10.50 -20.34 9.84
N HIS A 277 -11.78 -19.93 9.78
CA HIS A 277 -12.58 -19.93 8.56
C HIS A 277 -12.32 -18.73 7.64
N ARG A 278 -11.55 -17.72 8.09
CA ARG A 278 -11.21 -16.58 7.24
C ARG A 278 -10.28 -17.02 6.11
N MET A 279 -10.51 -16.49 4.92
CA MET A 279 -9.59 -16.63 3.81
C MET A 279 -8.61 -15.45 3.74
N PRO A 280 -7.48 -15.57 3.02
CA PRO A 280 -6.56 -14.45 2.82
C PRO A 280 -7.18 -13.21 2.15
N ILE A 281 -7.85 -13.34 1.00
CA ILE A 281 -8.24 -12.20 0.13
C ILE A 281 -9.63 -12.29 -0.51
N ILE A 282 -10.07 -13.43 -1.05
CA ILE A 282 -11.38 -13.60 -1.67
C ILE A 282 -12.24 -14.53 -0.78
N PRO A 283 -13.42 -14.08 -0.34
CA PRO A 283 -14.33 -14.92 0.44
C PRO A 283 -14.58 -16.27 -0.25
N PHE A 284 -14.47 -17.36 0.51
CA PHE A 284 -14.78 -18.73 0.07
C PHE A 284 -13.92 -19.29 -1.07
N LEU A 285 -12.89 -18.57 -1.52
CA LEU A 285 -12.02 -19.02 -2.60
C LEU A 285 -10.54 -18.99 -2.20
N LEU A 286 -10.03 -17.86 -1.69
CA LEU A 286 -8.58 -17.65 -1.62
C LEU A 286 -8.06 -16.64 -0.61
#